data_AF-A0A7G9YWI7-F1
#
_entry.id   AF-A0A7G9YWI7-F1
#
_cell.length_a   1.000
_cell.length_b   1.000
_cell.length_c   1.000
_cell.angle_alpha   90.00
_cell.angle_beta   90.00
_cell.angle_gamma   90.00
#
_symmetry.space_group_name_H-M   'P 1'
#
loop_
_entity.id
_entity.type
_entity.pdbx_description
1 polymer ?
#
loop_
_entity_poly.entity_id
_entity_poly.type
_entity_poly.pdbx_seq_one_letter_code
_entity_poly.pdbx_strand_id
1 'polypeptide(L)'
;MVSEIERREVSELASLLGVNKEETLRLALREGIHELRIRKAIELYVSGKASVRQAARFAGFDLADWFAIAREKNLMVQIRPEELEEDVEALQELK
;
A
#
# COMPACT_ATOMS: atom_id res chain seq x y z
N MET A 1 -17.36 -0.78 16.07
CA MET A 1 -17.50 -1.94 16.99
C MET A 1 -17.15 -3.18 16.20
N VAL A 2 -16.25 -4.03 16.72
CA VAL A 2 -15.95 -5.34 16.13
C VAL A 2 -17.17 -6.26 16.32
N SER A 3 -17.62 -6.90 15.24
CA SER A 3 -18.73 -7.85 15.22
C SER A 3 -18.39 -9.15 15.95
N GLU A 4 -19.40 -9.96 16.22
CA GLU A 4 -19.19 -11.28 16.84
C GLU A 4 -18.44 -12.23 15.91
N ILE A 5 -18.64 -12.10 14.60
CA ILE A 5 -17.94 -12.88 13.58
C ILE A 5 -16.43 -12.55 13.60
N GLU A 6 -16.08 -11.27 13.52
CA GLU A 6 -14.68 -10.82 13.56
C GLU A 6 -13.99 -11.23 14.88
N ARG A 7 -14.70 -11.18 16.02
CA ARG A 7 -14.17 -11.69 17.30
C ARG A 7 -13.86 -13.18 17.26
N ARG A 8 -14.71 -13.96 16.61
CA ARG A 8 -14.52 -15.41 16.46
C ARG A 8 -13.31 -15.70 15.56
N GLU A 9 -13.22 -15.04 14.41
CA GLU A 9 -12.08 -15.20 13.49
C GLU A 9 -10.74 -14.87 14.15
N VAL A 10 -10.67 -13.75 14.89
CA VAL A 10 -9.46 -13.39 15.66
C VAL A 10 -9.13 -14.45 16.71
N SER A 11 -10.14 -15.05 17.36
CA SER A 11 -9.92 -16.10 18.36
C SER A 11 -9.39 -17.40 17.74
N GLU A 12 -9.92 -17.78 16.58
CA GLU A 12 -9.46 -18.95 15.83
C GLU A 12 -8.02 -18.74 15.35
N LEU A 13 -7.73 -17.57 14.77
CA LEU A 13 -6.39 -17.21 14.32
C LEU A 13 -5.38 -17.12 15.46
N ALA A 14 -5.76 -16.57 16.61
CA ALA A 14 -4.90 -16.51 17.80
C ALA A 14 -4.46 -17.91 18.25
N SER A 15 -5.39 -18.87 18.19
CA SER A 15 -5.12 -20.27 18.54
C SER A 15 -4.15 -20.92 17.54
N LEU A 16 -4.29 -20.61 16.25
CA LEU A 16 -3.39 -21.11 15.20
C LEU A 16 -1.98 -20.53 15.30
N LEU A 17 -1.87 -19.23 15.61
CA LEU A 17 -0.60 -18.52 15.72
C LEU A 17 0.10 -18.75 17.06
N GLY A 18 -0.60 -19.29 18.06
CA GLY A 18 -0.05 -19.49 19.40
C GLY A 18 0.18 -18.18 20.17
N VAL A 19 -0.51 -17.11 19.80
CA VAL A 19 -0.42 -15.78 20.45
C VAL A 19 -1.77 -15.36 21.02
N ASN A 20 -1.81 -14.28 21.80
CA ASN A 20 -3.05 -13.81 22.40
C ASN A 20 -3.93 -13.07 21.37
N LYS A 21 -5.22 -12.89 21.71
CA LYS A 21 -6.21 -12.25 20.84
C LYS A 21 -5.88 -10.79 20.49
N GLU A 22 -5.29 -10.05 21.41
CA GLU A 22 -4.96 -8.63 21.19
C GLU A 22 -3.81 -8.48 20.20
N GLU A 23 -2.78 -9.31 20.35
CA GLU A 23 -1.66 -9.38 19.42
C GLU A 23 -2.12 -9.81 18.02
N THR A 24 -2.98 -10.83 17.95
CA THR A 24 -3.59 -11.28 16.69
C THR A 24 -4.41 -10.16 16.02
N LEU A 25 -5.22 -9.44 16.79
CA LEU A 25 -6.01 -8.32 16.28
C LEU A 25 -5.11 -7.20 15.73
N ARG A 26 -4.04 -6.84 16.46
CA ARG A 26 -3.08 -5.82 16.00
C ARG A 26 -2.35 -6.25 14.73
N LEU A 27 -1.97 -7.53 14.63
CA LEU A 27 -1.34 -8.09 13.43
C LEU A 27 -2.29 -8.02 12.24
N ALA A 28 -3.51 -8.57 12.39
CA ALA A 28 -4.52 -8.57 11.35
C ALA A 28 -4.89 -7.16 10.87
N LEU A 29 -5.01 -6.20 11.80
CA LEU A 29 -5.25 -4.80 11.43
C LEU A 29 -4.09 -4.20 10.65
N ARG A 30 -2.84 -4.45 11.07
CA ARG A 30 -1.65 -3.93 10.39
C ARG A 30 -1.57 -4.47 8.96
N GLU A 31 -1.70 -5.78 8.80
CA GLU A 31 -1.67 -6.44 7.49
C GLU A 31 -2.86 -6.00 6.63
N GLY A 32 -4.06 -5.96 7.19
CA GLY A 32 -5.27 -5.51 6.50
C GLY A 32 -5.16 -4.07 5.99
N ILE A 33 -4.68 -3.14 6.83
CA ILE A 33 -4.43 -1.75 6.43
C ILE A 33 -3.39 -1.68 5.31
N HIS A 34 -2.31 -2.43 5.43
CA HIS A 34 -1.26 -2.48 4.41
C HIS A 34 -1.82 -2.92 3.05
N GLU A 35 -2.51 -4.06 3.01
CA GLU A 35 -3.14 -4.60 1.80
C GLU A 35 -4.18 -3.65 1.20
N LEU A 36 -5.00 -3.02 2.03
CA LEU A 36 -6.02 -2.05 1.59
C LEU A 36 -5.38 -0.82 0.93
N ARG A 37 -4.27 -0.32 1.47
CA ARG A 37 -3.53 0.83 0.92
C ARG A 37 -2.95 0.50 -0.45
N ILE A 38 -2.32 -0.67 -0.60
CA ILE A 38 -1.78 -1.13 -1.89
C ILE A 38 -2.88 -1.23 -2.93
N ARG A 39 -3.98 -1.93 -2.59
CA ARG A 39 -5.12 -2.12 -3.50
C ARG A 39 -5.67 -0.78 -3.98
N LYS A 40 -5.84 0.19 -3.07
CA LYS A 40 -6.35 1.51 -3.43
C LYS A 40 -5.37 2.32 -4.27
N ALA A 41 -4.07 2.25 -3.96
CA ALA A 41 -3.03 2.91 -4.73
C ALA A 41 -3.00 2.39 -6.18
N ILE A 42 -3.11 1.08 -6.38
CA ILE A 42 -3.18 0.45 -7.71
C ILE A 42 -4.43 0.92 -8.47
N GLU A 43 -5.60 0.92 -7.83
CA GLU A 43 -6.86 1.41 -8.44
C GLU A 43 -6.72 2.85 -8.95
N LEU A 44 -6.16 3.74 -8.11
CA LEU A 44 -5.97 5.15 -8.46
C LEU A 44 -4.93 5.32 -9.57
N TYR A 45 -3.85 4.55 -9.53
CA TYR A 45 -2.80 4.59 -10.54
C TYR A 45 -3.30 4.11 -11.91
N VAL A 46 -3.94 2.94 -11.97
CA VAL A 46 -4.48 2.37 -13.22
C VAL A 46 -5.56 3.24 -13.84
N SER A 47 -6.36 3.94 -13.02
CA SER A 47 -7.36 4.89 -13.50
C SER A 47 -6.81 6.26 -13.90
N GLY A 48 -5.48 6.46 -13.84
CA GLY A 48 -4.83 7.74 -14.16
C GLY A 48 -5.10 8.86 -13.15
N LYS A 49 -5.63 8.51 -11.97
CA LYS A 49 -5.99 9.46 -10.89
C LYS A 49 -4.84 9.69 -9.91
N ALA A 50 -3.76 8.93 -10.02
CA ALA A 50 -2.56 9.10 -9.22
C ALA A 50 -1.32 8.92 -10.09
N SER A 51 -0.33 9.80 -9.93
CA SER A 51 1.01 9.59 -10.47
C SER A 51 1.73 8.45 -9.77
N VAL A 52 2.86 7.99 -10.31
CA VAL A 52 3.74 6.99 -9.67
C VAL A 52 4.12 7.41 -8.25
N ARG A 53 4.49 8.69 -8.05
CA ARG A 53 4.86 9.25 -6.73
C ARG A 53 3.70 9.22 -5.74
N GLN A 54 2.50 9.58 -6.20
CA GLN A 54 1.29 9.56 -5.36
C GLN A 54 0.89 8.14 -4.98
N ALA A 55 0.97 7.20 -5.93
CA ALA A 55 0.63 5.81 -5.69
C ALA A 55 1.58 5.16 -4.66
N ALA A 56 2.89 5.39 -4.78
CA ALA A 56 3.88 4.96 -3.80
C ALA A 56 3.54 5.49 -2.39
N ARG A 57 3.28 6.79 -2.27
CA ARG A 57 2.91 7.44 -0.99
C ARG A 57 1.61 6.86 -0.40
N PHE A 58 0.59 6.63 -1.22
CA PHE A 58 -0.67 6.04 -0.77
C PHE A 58 -0.48 4.63 -0.27
N ALA A 59 0.32 3.82 -0.96
CA ALA A 59 0.68 2.48 -0.55
C ALA A 59 1.59 2.44 0.71
N GLY A 60 2.25 3.56 1.03
CA GLY A 60 3.18 3.64 2.16
C GLY A 60 4.58 3.15 1.82
N PHE A 61 4.96 3.27 0.55
CA PHE A 61 6.23 2.83 -0.01
C PHE A 61 7.04 4.01 -0.54
N ASP A 62 8.34 3.81 -0.66
CA ASP A 62 9.15 4.64 -1.54
C ASP A 62 8.91 4.28 -3.02
N LEU A 63 9.58 5.00 -3.92
CA LEU A 63 9.44 4.77 -5.36
C LEU A 63 9.98 3.41 -5.81
N ALA A 64 11.08 2.92 -5.23
CA ALA A 64 11.70 1.67 -5.64
C ALA A 64 10.80 0.48 -5.28
N ASP A 65 10.27 0.48 -4.05
CA ASP A 65 9.30 -0.51 -3.57
C ASP A 65 8.03 -0.50 -4.42
N TRP A 66 7.53 0.69 -4.79
CA TRP A 66 6.38 0.81 -5.68
C TRP A 66 6.65 0.22 -7.08
N PHE A 67 7.82 0.48 -7.67
CA PHE A 67 8.16 -0.11 -8.97
C PHE A 67 8.27 -1.63 -8.92
N ALA A 68 8.74 -2.21 -7.81
CA ALA A 68 8.74 -3.65 -7.62
C ALA A 68 7.31 -4.22 -7.64
N ILE A 69 6.37 -3.56 -6.96
CA ILE A 69 4.94 -3.93 -6.97
C ILE A 69 4.34 -3.77 -8.37
N ALA A 70 4.59 -2.66 -9.04
CA ALA A 70 4.10 -2.41 -10.39
C ALA A 70 4.56 -3.52 -11.35
N ARG A 71 5.82 -3.95 -11.24
CA ARG A 71 6.36 -5.09 -12.00
C ARG A 71 5.65 -6.39 -11.65
N GLU A 72 5.54 -6.73 -10.36
CA GLU A 72 4.90 -7.97 -9.90
C GLU A 72 3.44 -8.07 -10.35
N LYS A 73 2.71 -6.96 -10.31
CA LYS A 73 1.30 -6.87 -10.71
C LYS A 73 1.11 -6.58 -12.22
N ASN A 74 2.18 -6.56 -13.01
CA ASN A 74 2.18 -6.24 -14.44
C ASN A 74 1.43 -4.93 -14.78
N LEU A 75 1.59 -3.91 -13.94
CA LEU A 75 1.03 -2.59 -14.19
C LEU A 75 1.84 -1.91 -15.28
N MET A 76 1.16 -1.36 -16.29
CA MET A 76 1.82 -0.52 -17.28
C MET A 76 2.41 0.69 -16.57
N VAL A 77 3.70 0.94 -16.79
CA VAL A 77 4.34 2.16 -16.30
C VAL A 77 3.82 3.33 -17.14
N GLN A 78 3.06 4.21 -16.50
CA GLN A 78 2.50 5.43 -17.06
C GLN A 78 3.22 6.59 -16.37
N ILE A 79 4.25 7.11 -17.03
CA ILE A 79 4.96 8.31 -16.59
C ILE A 79 4.73 9.36 -17.66
N ARG A 80 4.11 10.47 -17.28
CA ARG A 80 3.93 11.60 -18.19
C ARG A 80 5.19 12.47 -18.23
N PRO A 81 5.55 13.08 -19.37
CA PRO A 81 6.74 13.93 -19.47
C PRO A 81 6.79 15.02 -18.40
N GLU A 82 5.65 15.64 -18.10
CA GLU A 82 5.54 16.72 -17.12
C GLU A 82 5.91 16.24 -15.70
N GLU A 83 5.57 14.98 -15.37
CA GLU A 83 5.92 14.39 -14.08
C GLU A 83 7.42 14.15 -13.93
N LEU A 84 8.12 13.97 -15.06
CA LEU A 84 9.57 13.82 -15.10
C LEU A 84 10.27 15.18 -14.99
N GLU A 85 9.72 16.21 -15.65
CA GLU A 85 10.21 17.59 -15.56
C GLU A 85 10.13 18.12 -14.13
N GLU A 86 8.99 17.93 -13.46
CA GLU A 86 8.81 18.28 -12.03
C GLU A 86 9.86 17.59 -11.13
N ASP A 87 10.20 16.32 -11.40
CA ASP A 87 11.23 15.61 -10.63
C ASP A 87 12.60 16.22 -10.83
N VAL A 88 12.93 16.59 -12.07
CA VAL A 88 14.21 17.22 -12.40
C VAL A 88 14.32 18.60 -11.75
N GLU A 89 13.27 19.41 -11.78
CA GLU A 89 13.23 20.71 -11.10
C GLU A 89 13.42 20.55 -9.58
N ALA A 90 12.66 19.65 -8.95
CA ALA A 90 12.78 19.40 -7.51
C ALA A 90 14.21 18.96 -7.11
N LEU A 91 14.89 18.17 -7.95
CA LEU A 91 16.28 17.77 -7.71
C LEU A 91 17.28 18.93 -7.88
N GLN A 92 16.99 19.91 -8.74
CA GLN A 92 17.84 21.07 -8.93
C GLN A 92 17.77 22.05 -7.75
N GLU A 93 16.62 22.16 -7.09
CA GLU A 93 16.40 23.00 -5.91
C GLU A 93 17.04 22.46 -4.62
N LEU A 94 17.43 21.18 -4.59
CA LEU A 94 18.13 20.56 -3.47
C LEU A 94 19.63 20.90 -3.41
N LYS A 95 20.13 21.74 -4.33
CA LYS A 95 21.53 22.18 -4.39
C LYS A 95 21.85 23.35 -3.48
#